data_AF-A0A932WE92-F1
#
_entry.id   AF-A0A932WE92-F1
#
_cell.length_a   1.000
_cell.length_b   1.000
_cell.length_c   1.000
_cell.angle_alpha   90.00
_cell.angle_beta   90.00
_cell.angle_gamma   90.00
#
_symmetry.space_group_name_H-M   'P 1'
#
loop_
_entity.id
_entity.type
_entity.pdbx_description
1 polymer ?
#
loop_
_entity_poly.entity_id
_entity_poly.type
_entity_poly.pdbx_seq_one_letter_code
_entity_poly.pdbx_strand_id
1 'polypeptide(L)'
;MYSVADVDIDICGATKCRLCTQFCPEANTILYDSVRNSAYIAVDRCKGCEICVGICDDLAKHHAIKMVTITELKNGFEISKVGFKETIVVGK
;
A
#
# COMPACT_ATOMS: atom_id res chain seq x y z
N MET A 1 6.28 14.97 -13.03
CA MET A 1 5.66 13.63 -13.08
C MET A 1 5.56 13.14 -11.65
N TYR A 2 4.37 12.76 -11.18
CA TYR A 2 4.14 12.40 -9.76
C TYR A 2 4.24 10.89 -9.59
N SER A 3 5.17 10.44 -8.74
CA SER A 3 5.35 9.03 -8.41
C SER A 3 4.73 8.72 -7.05
N VAL A 4 4.12 7.55 -6.96
CA VAL A 4 3.41 7.07 -5.79
C VAL A 4 3.83 5.63 -5.50
N ALA A 5 3.72 5.24 -4.24
CA ALA A 5 4.01 3.87 -3.83
C ALA A 5 2.89 2.94 -4.30
N ASP A 6 3.27 1.79 -4.81
CA ASP A 6 2.42 0.66 -5.20
C ASP A 6 2.89 -0.58 -4.46
N VAL A 7 1.93 -1.40 -4.01
CA VAL A 7 2.19 -2.58 -3.17
C VAL A 7 1.84 -3.83 -3.96
N ASP A 8 2.80 -4.74 -4.06
CA ASP A 8 2.57 -6.09 -4.54
C ASP A 8 1.85 -6.91 -3.47
N ILE A 9 0.57 -7.22 -3.72
CA ILE A 9 -0.32 -7.87 -2.75
C ILE A 9 0.14 -9.30 -2.47
N ASP A 10 0.69 -10.00 -3.46
CA ASP A 10 1.13 -11.40 -3.31
C ASP A 10 2.33 -11.49 -2.37
N ILE A 11 3.31 -10.59 -2.54
CA ILE A 11 4.51 -10.53 -1.68
C ILE A 11 4.15 -9.97 -0.29
N CYS A 12 3.41 -8.86 -0.24
CA CYS A 12 3.06 -8.21 1.03
C CYS A 12 2.13 -9.11 1.88
N GLY A 13 1.14 -9.74 1.23
CA GLY A 13 0.14 -10.61 1.85
C GLY A 13 0.71 -11.87 2.50
N ALA A 14 1.83 -12.38 1.99
CA ALA A 14 2.53 -13.52 2.56
C ALA A 14 3.21 -13.19 3.91
N THR A 15 3.67 -11.96 4.09
CA THR A 15 4.52 -11.56 5.23
C THR A 15 3.73 -10.94 6.38
N LYS A 16 2.69 -10.15 6.08
CA LYS A 16 1.79 -9.53 7.07
C LYS A 16 2.52 -8.67 8.12
N CYS A 17 3.69 -8.11 7.78
CA CYS A 17 4.58 -7.45 8.74
C CYS A 17 4.06 -6.10 9.25
N ARG A 18 3.26 -5.38 8.44
CA ARG A 18 2.66 -4.06 8.77
C ARG A 18 3.64 -2.93 9.07
N LEU A 19 4.95 -3.13 8.91
CA LEU A 19 5.96 -2.15 9.32
C LEU A 19 5.79 -0.80 8.61
N CYS A 20 5.57 -0.79 7.30
CA CYS A 20 5.40 0.45 6.51
C CYS A 20 4.26 1.35 7.01
N THR A 21 3.23 0.81 7.65
CA THR A 21 2.13 1.60 8.25
C THR A 21 2.59 2.46 9.43
N GLN A 22 3.67 2.06 10.11
CA GLN A 22 4.19 2.74 11.31
C GLN A 22 5.22 3.83 10.98
N PHE A 23 5.85 3.75 9.81
CA PHE A 23 6.96 4.63 9.42
C PHE A 23 6.56 5.67 8.36
N CYS A 24 5.34 5.59 7.81
CA CYS A 24 4.90 6.61 6.88
C CYS A 24 4.77 7.96 7.60
N PRO A 25 5.46 9.01 7.14
CA PRO A 25 5.42 10.33 7.79
C PRO A 25 4.04 11.01 7.62
N GLU A 26 3.29 10.61 6.60
CA GLU A 26 1.96 11.14 6.32
C GLU A 26 0.90 10.20 6.91
N ALA A 27 0.17 10.69 7.91
CA ALA A 27 -0.86 9.91 8.60
C ALA A 27 -1.92 9.35 7.64
N ASN A 28 -2.40 8.14 7.91
CA ASN A 28 -3.44 7.46 7.13
C ASN A 28 -3.12 7.28 5.63
N THR A 29 -1.85 7.31 5.25
CA THR A 29 -1.43 7.08 3.86
C THR A 29 -1.24 5.62 3.55
N ILE A 30 -0.72 4.86 4.50
CA ILE A 30 -0.50 3.42 4.37
C ILE A 30 -1.31 2.73 5.45
N LEU A 31 -2.23 1.88 5.03
CA LEU A 31 -3.17 1.20 5.91
C LEU A 31 -3.14 -0.29 5.60
N TYR A 32 -3.52 -1.12 6.57
CA TYR A 32 -3.54 -2.57 6.41
C TYR A 32 -4.94 -3.05 6.05
N ASP A 33 -5.05 -3.77 4.93
CA ASP A 33 -6.26 -4.47 4.54
C ASP A 33 -6.25 -5.88 5.14
N SER A 34 -7.19 -6.15 6.04
CA SER A 34 -7.33 -7.46 6.68
C SER A 34 -7.95 -8.53 5.78
N VAL A 35 -8.66 -8.14 4.72
CA VAL A 35 -9.24 -9.06 3.73
C VAL A 35 -8.13 -9.57 2.80
N ARG A 36 -7.36 -8.66 2.20
CA ARG A 36 -6.22 -9.01 1.31
C ARG A 36 -4.95 -9.39 2.07
N ASN A 37 -4.92 -9.19 3.39
CA ASN A 37 -3.73 -9.34 4.24
C ASN A 37 -2.53 -8.48 3.81
N SER A 38 -2.75 -7.43 3.02
CA SER A 38 -1.70 -6.58 2.44
C SER A 38 -1.83 -5.14 2.93
N ALA A 39 -0.72 -4.41 2.91
CA ALA A 39 -0.78 -2.96 2.96
C ALA A 39 -1.41 -2.41 1.67
N TYR A 40 -2.08 -1.26 1.77
CA TYR A 40 -2.54 -0.47 0.63
C TYR A 40 -2.16 1.00 0.81
N ILE A 41 -2.03 1.71 -0.30
CA ILE A 41 -1.61 3.10 -0.35
C ILE A 41 -2.81 3.98 -0.73
N ALA A 42 -3.14 4.93 0.15
CA ALA A 42 -4.03 6.04 -0.19
C ALA A 42 -3.28 6.99 -1.13
N VAL A 43 -3.48 6.81 -2.43
CA VAL A 43 -2.75 7.51 -3.50
C VAL A 43 -2.89 9.03 -3.41
N ASP A 44 -4.03 9.54 -2.93
CA ASP A 44 -4.27 10.97 -2.71
C ASP A 44 -3.40 11.58 -1.60
N ARG A 45 -2.95 10.74 -0.65
CA ARG A 45 -2.14 11.15 0.49
C ARG A 45 -0.66 10.87 0.28
N CYS A 46 -0.31 9.89 -0.56
CA CYS A 46 1.07 9.51 -0.83
C CYS A 46 1.87 10.69 -1.36
N LYS A 47 2.93 11.12 -0.65
CA LYS A 47 3.83 12.22 -1.03
C LYS A 47 5.06 11.81 -1.84
N GLY A 48 5.17 10.53 -2.21
CA GLY A 48 6.29 10.03 -3.01
C GLY A 48 7.64 10.09 -2.30
N CYS A 49 7.67 10.04 -0.96
CA CYS A 49 8.90 10.16 -0.16
C CYS A 49 9.74 8.88 -0.07
N GLU A 50 9.24 7.76 -0.61
CA GLU A 50 9.97 6.48 -0.73
C GLU A 50 10.38 5.79 0.59
N ILE A 51 10.08 6.38 1.75
CA ILE A 51 10.38 5.79 3.07
C ILE A 51 9.81 4.38 3.20
N CYS A 52 8.56 4.17 2.76
CA CYS A 52 7.93 2.85 2.81
C CYS A 52 8.65 1.78 1.97
N VAL A 53 9.30 2.17 0.86
CA VAL A 53 10.14 1.29 0.05
C VAL A 53 11.37 0.90 0.83
N GLY A 54 12.11 1.87 1.39
CA GLY A 54 13.28 1.58 2.23
C GLY A 54 12.93 0.70 3.45
N ILE A 55 11.78 0.91 4.08
CA ILE A 55 11.33 0.03 5.17
C ILE A 55 11.04 -1.39 4.68
N CYS A 56 10.42 -1.54 3.51
CA CYS A 56 10.12 -2.86 2.95
C CYS A 56 11.38 -3.61 2.50
N ASP A 57 12.35 -2.89 1.93
CA ASP A 57 13.53 -3.45 1.30
C ASP A 57 14.69 -3.62 2.28
N ASP A 58 14.95 -2.60 3.11
CA ASP A 58 16.12 -2.57 3.98
C ASP A 58 15.86 -3.15 5.36
N LEU A 59 14.71 -2.83 5.96
CA LEU A 59 14.37 -3.27 7.31
C LEU A 59 13.64 -4.62 7.30
N ALA A 60 12.61 -4.76 6.47
CA ALA A 60 11.77 -5.94 6.44
C ALA A 60 12.28 -7.05 5.49
N LYS A 61 13.12 -6.69 4.49
CA LYS A 61 13.67 -7.61 3.47
C LYS A 61 12.57 -8.34 2.67
N HIS A 62 11.50 -7.64 2.29
CA HIS A 62 10.37 -8.24 1.56
C HIS A 62 10.27 -7.79 0.11
N HIS A 63 10.75 -6.59 -0.25
CA HIS A 63 10.71 -6.09 -1.63
C HIS A 63 9.30 -6.03 -2.24
N ALA A 64 8.31 -5.67 -1.43
CA ALA A 64 6.90 -5.67 -1.82
C ALA A 64 6.38 -4.29 -2.27
N ILE A 65 7.15 -3.22 -2.11
CA ILE A 65 6.69 -1.85 -2.39
C ILE A 65 7.63 -1.22 -3.41
N LYS A 66 7.06 -0.59 -4.44
CA LYS A 66 7.82 0.11 -5.48
C LYS A 66 7.21 1.47 -5.76
N MET A 67 8.03 2.39 -6.27
CA MET A 67 7.53 3.64 -6.80
C MET A 67 7.11 3.46 -8.25
N VAL A 68 5.90 3.90 -8.58
CA VAL A 68 5.36 3.91 -9.95
C VAL A 68 4.86 5.29 -10.28
N THR A 69 4.84 5.65 -11.57
CA THR A 69 4.20 6.89 -11.96
C THR A 69 2.69 6.76 -11.79
N ILE A 70 2.01 7.85 -11.46
CA ILE A 70 0.54 7.86 -11.29
C ILE A 70 -0.20 7.32 -12.52
N THR A 71 0.37 7.47 -13.72
CA THR A 71 -0.20 6.98 -14.99
C THR A 71 -0.10 5.46 -15.18
N GLU A 72 0.75 4.77 -14.42
CA GLU A 72 0.97 3.33 -14.51
C GLU A 72 0.16 2.54 -13.47
N LEU A 73 -0.51 3.22 -12.54
CA LEU A 73 -1.33 2.58 -11.52
C LEU A 73 -2.55 1.91 -12.15
N LYS A 74 -2.64 0.58 -12.02
CA LYS A 74 -3.79 -0.20 -12.50
C LYS A 74 -5.04 -0.02 -11.62
N ASN A 75 -4.84 0.17 -10.30
CA ASN A 75 -5.92 0.31 -9.31
C ASN A 75 -5.86 1.67 -8.62
N GLY A 76 -5.73 2.74 -9.42
CA GLY A 76 -5.63 4.12 -8.93
C GLY A 76 -6.75 4.48 -7.96
N PHE A 77 -6.37 4.96 -6.78
CA PHE A 77 -7.26 5.49 -5.73
C PHE A 77 -8.21 4.46 -5.08
N GLU A 78 -7.69 3.58 -4.23
CA GLU A 78 -8.51 2.85 -3.25
C GLU A 78 -8.76 3.72 -2.00
N ILE A 79 -9.68 4.68 -2.11
CA ILE A 79 -10.19 5.44 -0.94
C ILE A 79 -11.47 4.76 -0.44
N SER A 80 -11.35 3.67 0.32
CA SER A 80 -12.54 3.18 1.01
C SER A 80 -12.74 3.98 2.30
N LYS A 81 -13.62 4.99 2.25
CA LYS A 81 -14.17 5.64 3.46
C LYS A 81 -14.86 4.66 4.42
N VAL A 82 -15.06 3.40 4.03
CA VAL A 82 -15.80 2.38 4.79
C VAL A 82 -14.95 1.18 5.19
N GLY A 83 -13.63 1.20 4.93
CA GLY A 83 -12.80 0.00 5.01
C GLY A 83 -13.22 -1.03 3.95
N PHE A 84 -12.35 -1.98 3.61
CA PHE A 84 -12.78 -3.07 2.74
C PHE A 84 -13.82 -3.91 3.49
N LYS A 85 -15.09 -3.78 3.11
CA LYS A 85 -16.11 -4.75 3.52
C LYS A 85 -15.90 -6.00 2.66
N GLU A 86 -15.83 -7.16 3.30
CA GLU A 86 -15.74 -8.48 2.66
C GLU A 86 -16.78 -8.65 1.52
N THR A 87 -17.93 -8.01 1.68
CA THR A 87 -19.05 -7.97 0.72
C THR A 87 -18.75 -7.27 -0.62
N ILE A 88 -17.69 -6.47 -0.73
CA ILE A 88 -17.34 -5.71 -1.94
C ILE A 88 -16.28 -6.45 -2.78
N VAL A 89 -15.45 -7.27 -2.14
CA VAL A 89 -14.33 -7.97 -2.80
C VAL A 89 -14.78 -9.30 -3.40
N VAL A 90 -15.79 -9.94 -2.80
CA VAL A 90 -16.45 -11.15 -3.32
C VAL A 90 -17.73 -10.74 -4.05
N GLY A 91 -17.56 -10.01 -5.15
CA GLY A 91 -18.66 -9.79 -6.10
C GLY A 91 -18.99 -11.11 -6.78
N LYS A 92 -20.16 -11.66 -6.46
CA LYS A 92 -20.91 -12.50 -7.38
C LYS A 92 -21.66 -11.60 -8.36
#